data_AF-A0A358DJ79-F1
#
_entry.id   AF-A0A358DJ79-F1
#
_cell.length_a   1.000
_cell.length_b   1.000
_cell.length_c   1.000
_cell.angle_alpha   90.00
_cell.angle_beta   90.00
_cell.angle_gamma   90.00
#
_symmetry.space_group_name_H-M   'P 1'
#
loop_
_entity.id
_entity.type
_entity.pdbx_description
1 polymer ?
#
loop_
_entity_poly.entity_id
_entity_poly.type
_entity_poly.pdbx_seq_one_letter_code
_entity_poly.pdbx_strand_id
1 'polypeptide(L)'
;RKAKKRQQSFFNKPAYRTFFNFFLPLTTGGIFCLALLLNGYVGIVAPVMLLFYGVSLINAAKYTYGSIFGLGCAEIVLGLLCAFFPGKGLLFWSAGFGVLHILYGIYFYVSIERKERLS
;
A
#
# COMPACT_ATOMS: atom_id res chain seq x y z
N ARG A 1 -16.90 35.62 -13.30
CA ARG A 1 -17.37 34.63 -14.31
C ARG A 1 -16.34 33.51 -14.43
N LYS A 2 -16.75 32.29 -14.02
CA LYS A 2 -16.28 30.94 -14.40
C LYS A 2 -14.79 30.70 -14.64
N ALA A 3 -14.17 30.10 -13.62
CA ALA A 3 -13.15 29.09 -13.72
C ALA A 3 -13.32 28.18 -14.95
N LYS A 4 -12.40 28.27 -15.92
CA LYS A 4 -12.27 27.27 -16.97
C LYS A 4 -10.86 27.34 -17.55
N LYS A 5 -10.23 26.16 -17.68
CA LYS A 5 -8.96 25.87 -18.37
C LYS A 5 -7.67 26.03 -17.57
N ARG A 6 -7.59 25.32 -16.43
CA ARG A 6 -6.37 24.56 -16.12
C ARG A 6 -6.63 23.10 -16.50
N GLN A 7 -6.66 22.84 -17.82
CA GLN A 7 -6.43 21.49 -18.37
C GLN A 7 -4.93 21.17 -18.18
N GLN A 8 -4.42 21.24 -16.95
CA GLN A 8 -3.19 20.52 -16.67
C GLN A 8 -3.57 19.06 -16.81
N SER A 9 -2.87 18.41 -17.73
CA SER A 9 -2.97 16.99 -18.01
C SER A 9 -2.65 16.20 -16.74
N PHE A 10 -3.62 16.10 -15.82
CA PHE A 10 -3.61 15.12 -14.72
C PHE A 10 -3.68 13.68 -15.27
N PHE A 11 -3.88 13.52 -16.58
CA PHE A 11 -3.59 12.33 -17.39
C PHE A 11 -2.07 12.20 -17.66
N ASN A 12 -1.26 12.28 -16.62
CA ASN A 12 0.17 12.07 -16.76
C ASN A 12 0.39 10.56 -16.98
N LYS A 13 0.79 10.15 -18.20
CA LYS A 13 1.23 8.78 -18.56
C LYS A 13 2.00 8.02 -17.45
N PRO A 14 2.86 8.66 -16.62
CA PRO A 14 3.46 7.98 -15.47
C PRO A 14 2.45 7.46 -14.43
N ALA A 15 1.43 8.23 -14.03
CA ALA A 15 0.44 7.83 -13.02
C ALA A 15 -0.39 6.61 -13.45
N TYR A 16 -0.72 6.52 -14.74
CA TYR A 16 -1.41 5.34 -15.28
C TYR A 16 -0.55 4.08 -15.22
N ARG A 17 0.77 4.19 -15.51
CA ARG A 17 1.71 3.07 -15.34
C ARG A 17 1.85 2.67 -13.88
N THR A 18 1.85 3.63 -12.96
CA THR A 18 1.84 3.38 -11.52
C THR A 18 0.63 2.56 -11.10
N PHE A 19 -0.55 2.97 -11.57
CA PHE A 19 -1.80 2.28 -11.26
C PHE A 19 -1.80 0.85 -11.81
N PHE A 20 -1.29 0.65 -13.02
CA PHE A 20 -1.17 -0.68 -13.62
C PHE A 20 -0.17 -1.57 -12.86
N ASN A 21 1.00 -1.03 -12.48
CA ASN A 21 2.01 -1.75 -11.69
C ASN A 21 1.55 -2.03 -10.24
N PHE A 22 0.61 -1.27 -9.71
CA PHE A 22 -0.05 -1.54 -8.43
C PHE A 22 -1.13 -2.62 -8.58
N PHE A 23 -1.94 -2.52 -9.63
CA PHE A 23 -3.09 -3.39 -9.86
C PHE A 23 -2.69 -4.83 -10.21
N LEU A 24 -1.58 -5.02 -10.93
CA LEU A 24 -1.04 -6.34 -11.26
C LEU A 24 -0.78 -7.20 -10.01
N PRO A 25 0.13 -6.84 -9.10
CA PRO A 25 0.36 -7.61 -7.88
C PRO A 25 -0.88 -7.68 -6.98
N LEU A 26 -1.71 -6.62 -6.91
CA LEU A 26 -2.92 -6.65 -6.09
C LEU A 26 -3.95 -7.69 -6.61
N THR A 27 -4.18 -7.74 -7.92
CA THR A 27 -5.10 -8.71 -8.52
C THR A 27 -4.57 -10.13 -8.43
N THR A 28 -3.28 -10.33 -8.71
CA THR A 28 -2.64 -11.65 -8.54
C THR A 28 -2.75 -12.13 -7.08
N GLY A 29 -2.45 -11.26 -6.12
CA GLY A 29 -2.57 -11.56 -4.69
C GLY A 29 -3.99 -11.82 -4.24
N GLY A 30 -4.97 -11.06 -4.75
CA GLY A 30 -6.39 -11.24 -4.46
C GLY A 30 -6.94 -12.57 -4.97
N ILE A 31 -6.59 -12.96 -6.21
CA ILE A 31 -6.95 -14.26 -6.78
C ILE A 31 -6.27 -15.39 -5.97
N PHE A 32 -5.01 -15.20 -5.59
CA PHE A 32 -4.29 -16.18 -4.77
C PHE A 32 -4.91 -16.32 -3.37
N CYS A 33 -5.30 -15.22 -2.73
CA CYS A 33 -6.05 -15.23 -1.47
C CYS A 33 -7.40 -15.95 -1.61
N LEU A 34 -8.11 -15.76 -2.72
CA LEU A 34 -9.37 -16.46 -2.98
C LEU A 34 -9.14 -17.97 -3.12
N ALA A 35 -8.10 -18.39 -3.84
CA ALA A 35 -7.71 -19.80 -3.94
C ALA A 35 -7.38 -20.41 -2.57
N LEU A 36 -6.66 -19.68 -1.72
CA LEU A 36 -6.36 -20.08 -0.35
C LEU A 36 -7.61 -20.21 0.52
N LEU A 37 -8.55 -19.28 0.38
CA LEU A 37 -9.83 -19.31 1.09
C LEU A 37 -10.67 -20.53 0.69
N LEU A 38 -10.72 -20.85 -0.60
CA LEU A 38 -11.41 -22.03 -1.12
C LEU A 38 -10.79 -23.35 -0.64
N ASN A 39 -9.48 -23.37 -0.37
CA ASN A 39 -8.76 -24.51 0.19
C ASN A 39 -8.78 -24.56 1.73
N GLY A 40 -9.47 -23.62 2.41
CA GLY A 40 -9.61 -23.60 3.87
C GLY A 40 -8.43 -22.97 4.63
N TYR A 41 -7.44 -22.41 3.95
CA TYR A 41 -6.24 -21.82 4.55
C TYR A 41 -6.43 -20.35 4.99
N VAL A 42 -7.51 -20.07 5.74
CA VAL A 42 -7.88 -18.69 6.13
C VAL A 42 -6.82 -18.00 6.99
N GLY A 43 -6.08 -18.77 7.80
CA GLY A 43 -5.06 -18.25 8.71
C GLY A 43 -3.88 -17.57 8.02
N ILE A 44 -3.60 -17.90 6.75
CA ILE A 44 -2.49 -17.33 5.97
C ILE A 44 -2.94 -16.33 4.92
N VAL A 45 -4.26 -16.13 4.74
CA VAL A 45 -4.79 -15.12 3.81
C VAL A 45 -4.36 -13.72 4.25
N ALA A 46 -4.41 -13.42 5.54
CA ALA A 46 -3.99 -12.14 6.10
C ALA A 46 -2.52 -11.77 5.79
N PRO A 47 -1.51 -12.60 6.13
CA PRO A 47 -0.12 -12.30 5.81
C PRO A 47 0.13 -12.23 4.29
N VAL A 48 -0.51 -13.10 3.49
CA VAL A 48 -0.40 -13.07 2.04
C VAL A 48 -0.95 -11.76 1.47
N MET A 49 -2.10 -11.30 1.96
CA MET A 49 -2.69 -10.03 1.54
C MET A 49 -1.79 -8.83 1.88
N LEU A 50 -1.24 -8.78 3.09
CA LEU A 50 -0.26 -7.76 3.52
C LEU A 50 0.98 -7.75 2.63
N LEU A 51 1.53 -8.93 2.32
CA LEU A 51 2.70 -9.07 1.45
C LEU A 51 2.44 -8.54 0.04
N PHE A 52 1.37 -9.01 -0.60
CA PHE A 52 1.02 -8.57 -1.95
C PHE A 52 0.69 -7.08 -1.98
N TYR A 53 -0.03 -6.57 -0.99
CA TYR A 53 -0.35 -5.15 -0.88
C TYR A 53 0.92 -4.30 -0.70
N GLY A 54 1.85 -4.70 0.16
CA GLY A 54 3.13 -4.02 0.33
C GLY A 54 3.98 -4.02 -0.93
N VAL A 55 4.02 -5.12 -1.68
CA VAL A 55 4.68 -5.20 -3.00
C VAL A 55 4.01 -4.28 -4.02
N SER A 56 2.67 -4.22 -4.03
CA SER A 56 1.92 -3.29 -4.88
C SER A 56 2.25 -1.83 -4.55
N LEU A 57 2.30 -1.48 -3.26
CA LEU A 57 2.67 -0.13 -2.78
C LEU A 57 4.09 0.24 -3.20
N ILE A 58 5.07 -0.66 -3.06
CA ILE A 58 6.45 -0.41 -3.50
C ILE A 58 6.52 -0.18 -5.01
N ASN A 59 5.79 -0.99 -5.79
CA ASN A 59 5.69 -0.82 -7.24
C ASN A 59 5.04 0.53 -7.61
N ALA A 60 4.06 0.98 -6.83
CA ALA A 60 3.44 2.29 -7.00
C ALA A 60 4.37 3.44 -6.58
N ALA A 61 5.15 3.26 -5.52
CA ALA A 61 6.01 4.28 -4.93
C ALA A 61 7.14 4.72 -5.86
N LYS A 62 7.51 3.90 -6.84
CA LYS A 62 8.51 4.23 -7.86
C LYS A 62 8.16 5.50 -8.66
N TYR A 63 6.88 5.87 -8.71
CA TYR A 63 6.38 7.01 -9.49
C TYR A 63 5.71 8.10 -8.65
N THR A 64 5.31 7.79 -7.40
CA THR A 64 4.70 8.74 -6.46
C THR A 64 5.70 9.00 -5.33
N TYR A 65 6.51 10.06 -5.51
CA TYR A 65 7.34 10.73 -4.49
C TYR A 65 7.55 9.95 -3.18
N GLY A 66 8.40 8.92 -3.18
CA GLY A 66 9.17 8.34 -2.05
C GLY A 66 8.48 7.95 -0.72
N SER A 67 7.24 8.36 -0.46
CA SER A 67 6.61 8.26 0.85
C SER A 67 5.92 6.91 0.98
N ILE A 68 5.05 6.56 0.04
CA ILE A 68 4.40 5.23 0.06
C ILE A 68 5.38 4.04 -0.03
N PHE A 69 6.66 4.24 -0.39
CA PHE A 69 7.68 3.18 -0.37
C PHE A 69 7.93 2.65 1.05
N GLY A 70 8.09 3.57 2.02
CA GLY A 70 8.35 3.19 3.41
C GLY A 70 7.18 2.43 4.03
N LEU A 71 5.95 2.83 3.70
CA LEU A 71 4.73 2.12 4.09
C LEU A 71 4.68 0.71 3.48
N GLY A 72 4.98 0.57 2.20
CA GLY A 72 5.02 -0.72 1.53
C GLY A 72 6.07 -1.68 2.11
N CYS A 73 7.26 -1.19 2.44
CA CYS A 73 8.26 -1.99 3.15
C CYS A 73 7.77 -2.45 4.54
N ALA A 74 7.10 -1.56 5.29
CA ALA A 74 6.57 -1.92 6.60
C ALA A 74 5.45 -2.97 6.51
N GLU A 75 4.54 -2.84 5.54
CA GLU A 75 3.51 -3.85 5.22
C GLU A 75 4.13 -5.22 4.91
N ILE A 76 5.22 -5.26 4.13
CA ILE A 76 5.92 -6.52 3.82
C ILE A 76 6.53 -7.14 5.08
N VAL A 77 7.25 -6.35 5.88
CA VAL A 77 7.86 -6.84 7.13
C VAL A 77 6.78 -7.36 8.08
N LEU A 78 5.67 -6.64 8.20
CA LEU A 78 4.56 -7.04 9.05
C LEU A 78 3.86 -8.30 8.53
N GLY A 79 3.68 -8.43 7.20
CA GLY A 79 3.16 -9.63 6.55
C GLY A 79 4.06 -10.85 6.74
N LEU A 80 5.38 -10.68 6.64
CA LEU A 80 6.36 -11.73 6.93
C LEU A 80 6.27 -12.17 8.39
N LEU A 81 6.28 -11.23 9.34
CA LEU A 81 6.13 -11.53 10.77
C LEU A 81 4.81 -12.25 11.05
N CYS A 82 3.73 -11.80 10.43
CA CYS A 82 2.42 -12.42 10.55
C CYS A 82 2.39 -13.87 10.01
N ALA A 83 3.18 -14.19 8.98
CA ALA A 83 3.27 -15.54 8.44
C ALA A 83 3.89 -16.54 9.42
N PHE A 84 4.80 -16.10 10.31
CA PHE A 84 5.38 -16.92 11.37
C PHE A 84 4.45 -17.14 12.58
N PHE A 85 3.39 -16.33 12.72
CA PHE A 85 2.39 -16.46 13.79
C PHE A 85 0.98 -16.76 13.25
N PRO A 86 0.78 -17.95 12.63
CA PRO A 86 -0.53 -18.36 12.15
C PRO A 86 -1.53 -18.40 13.32
N GLY A 87 -2.66 -17.71 13.18
CA GLY A 87 -3.70 -17.57 14.22
C GLY A 87 -3.92 -16.14 14.70
N LYS A 88 -2.95 -15.23 14.54
CA LYS A 88 -3.11 -13.78 14.81
C LYS A 88 -3.23 -12.94 13.54
N GLY A 89 -3.51 -13.58 12.40
CA GLY A 89 -3.58 -12.96 11.08
C GLY A 89 -4.40 -11.68 11.03
N LEU A 90 -5.60 -11.69 11.59
CA LEU A 90 -6.50 -10.54 11.66
C LEU A 90 -5.96 -9.38 12.50
N LEU A 91 -5.23 -9.66 13.58
CA LEU A 91 -4.63 -8.62 14.44
C LEU A 91 -3.50 -7.90 13.72
N PHE A 92 -2.63 -8.64 13.02
CA PHE A 92 -1.59 -8.03 12.19
C PHE A 92 -2.20 -7.33 10.99
N TRP A 93 -3.23 -7.90 10.37
CA TRP A 93 -3.91 -7.26 9.24
C TRP A 93 -4.53 -5.91 9.62
N SER A 94 -5.22 -5.83 10.76
CA SER A 94 -5.75 -4.55 11.26
C SER A 94 -4.65 -3.58 11.71
N ALA A 95 -3.51 -4.10 12.20
CA ALA A 95 -2.35 -3.27 12.50
C ALA A 95 -1.70 -2.67 11.25
N GLY A 96 -1.55 -3.44 10.17
CA GLY A 96 -1.02 -2.97 8.88
C GLY A 96 -1.94 -1.94 8.22
N PHE A 97 -3.18 -2.34 7.95
CA PHE A 97 -4.16 -1.50 7.27
C PHE A 97 -4.64 -0.31 8.12
N GLY A 98 -4.66 -0.44 9.44
CA GLY A 98 -5.11 0.61 10.35
C GLY A 98 -3.96 1.42 10.93
N VAL A 99 -3.20 0.80 11.84
CA VAL A 99 -2.22 1.52 12.67
C VAL A 99 -1.06 2.05 11.83
N LEU A 100 -0.49 1.23 10.94
CA LEU A 100 0.64 1.61 10.10
C LEU A 100 0.27 2.75 9.15
N HIS A 101 -0.92 2.70 8.56
CA HIS A 101 -1.45 3.78 7.71
C HIS A 101 -1.61 5.10 8.47
N ILE A 102 -2.18 5.06 9.67
CA ILE A 102 -2.38 6.27 10.48
C ILE A 102 -1.04 6.86 10.92
N LEU A 103 -0.12 6.03 11.42
CA LEU A 103 1.22 6.48 11.82
C LEU A 103 1.99 7.07 10.63
N TYR A 104 1.91 6.41 9.48
CA TYR A 104 2.58 6.90 8.27
C TYR A 104 1.96 8.21 7.76
N GLY A 105 0.63 8.35 7.83
CA GLY A 105 -0.07 9.59 7.49
C GLY A 105 0.37 10.76 8.36
N ILE A 106 0.49 10.56 9.67
CA ILE A 106 0.97 11.58 10.61
C ILE A 106 2.44 11.90 10.33
N TYR A 107 3.29 10.89 10.15
CA TYR A 107 4.72 11.08 9.84
C TYR A 107 4.89 11.87 8.53
N PHE A 108 4.13 11.52 7.49
CA PHE A 108 4.15 12.21 6.22
C PHE A 108 3.71 13.67 6.35
N TYR A 109 2.62 13.93 7.06
CA TYR A 109 2.12 15.29 7.31
C TYR A 109 3.18 16.16 8.01
N VAL A 110 3.79 15.65 9.08
CA VAL A 110 4.87 16.34 9.81
C VAL A 110 6.12 16.52 8.95
N SER A 111 6.45 15.56 8.08
CA SER A 111 7.61 15.64 7.19
C SER A 111 7.46 16.69 6.10
N ILE A 112 6.24 16.85 5.57
CA ILE A 112 5.92 17.86 4.56
C ILE A 112 5.98 19.25 5.18
N GLU A 113 5.33 19.45 6.32
CA GLU A 113 5.27 20.76 7.00
C GLU A 113 6.68 21.25 7.39
N ARG A 114 7.55 20.32 7.76
CA ARG A 114 8.97 20.63 8.05
C ARG A 114 9.75 21.03 6.80
N LYS A 115 9.38 20.50 5.62
CA LYS A 115 10.03 20.82 4.35
C LYS A 115 9.60 22.18 3.80
N GLU A 116 8.34 22.57 4.01
CA GLU A 116 7.83 23.91 3.69
C GLU A 116 8.44 25.02 4.57
N ARG A 117 8.77 24.72 5.84
CA ARG A 117 9.32 25.73 6.76
C ARG A 117 10.81 26.06 6.51
N LEU A 118 11.49 25.30 5.64
CA LEU A 118 12.93 25.44 5.33
C LEU A 118 13.21 26.01 3.93
N SER A 119 12.16 26.39 3.17
CA SER A 119 12.24 27.07 1.87
C SER A 119 11.76 28.50 1.95
#